data_AF-A0A0G1U954-F1
#
_entry.id   AF-A0A0G1U954-F1
#
_cell.length_a   1.000
_cell.length_b   1.000
_cell.length_c   1.000
_cell.angle_alpha   90.00
_cell.angle_beta   90.00
_cell.angle_gamma   90.00
#
_symmetry.space_group_name_H-M   'P 1'
#
loop_
_entity.id
_entity.type
_entity.pdbx_description
1 polymer ?
#
loop_
_entity_poly.entity_id
_entity_poly.type
_entity_poly.pdbx_seq_one_letter_code
_entity_poly.pdbx_strand_id
1 'polypeptide(L)'
;MITDCLVSARFADEIIVVDNASTDATVSMAKSHAAKIVRTKGADYSQRKNDGLKAVSPAADWVLFLDADERIGPLLRQEILQVISRRSTHSAYAIPRQNIFLGQPLFFGGWGNDYVIRLFHKPHNSFYRSRSPAET
;
A
#
# COMPACT_ATOMS: atom_id res chain seq x y z
N MET A 1 -9.75 11.14 2.83
CA MET A 1 -9.12 11.56 1.55
C MET A 1 -7.69 11.03 1.48
N ILE A 2 -7.00 11.12 0.33
CA ILE A 2 -5.59 10.66 0.18
C ILE A 2 -4.65 11.26 1.24
N THR A 3 -4.89 12.50 1.68
CA THR A 3 -4.15 13.18 2.75
C THR A 3 -4.04 12.33 4.02
N ASP A 4 -5.15 11.76 4.48
CA ASP A 4 -5.17 10.98 5.71
C ASP A 4 -4.42 9.65 5.55
N CYS A 5 -4.46 9.04 4.36
CA CYS A 5 -3.65 7.86 4.01
C CYS A 5 -2.17 8.21 4.13
N LEU A 6 -1.74 9.29 3.47
CA LEU A 6 -0.36 9.78 3.49
C LEU A 6 0.10 10.11 4.92
N VAL A 7 -0.73 10.80 5.70
CA VAL A 7 -0.46 11.11 7.12
C VAL A 7 -0.23 9.84 7.92
N SER A 8 -1.07 8.81 7.75
CA SER A 8 -0.93 7.54 8.46
C SER A 8 0.33 6.75 8.07
N ALA A 9 0.85 6.98 6.85
CA ALA A 9 2.04 6.32 6.31
C ALA A 9 3.35 7.10 6.52
N ARG A 10 3.34 8.28 7.19
CA ARG A 10 4.52 9.17 7.37
C ARG A 10 5.71 8.57 8.12
N PHE A 11 5.57 7.36 8.65
CA PHE A 11 6.68 6.64 9.27
C PHE A 11 7.58 5.93 8.25
N ALA A 12 7.17 5.86 6.97
CA ALA A 12 8.01 5.35 5.89
C ALA A 12 9.07 6.38 5.48
N ASP A 13 10.27 5.91 5.15
CA ASP A 13 11.37 6.75 4.67
C ASP A 13 11.09 7.35 3.28
N GLU A 14 10.32 6.64 2.46
CA GLU A 14 9.89 7.05 1.12
C GLU A 14 8.40 6.75 0.93
N ILE A 15 7.65 7.71 0.38
CA ILE A 15 6.26 7.52 -0.02
C ILE A 15 6.14 7.74 -1.53
N ILE A 16 5.61 6.75 -2.23
CA ILE A 16 5.36 6.79 -3.68
C ILE A 16 3.86 6.70 -3.92
N VAL A 17 3.32 7.71 -4.59
CA VAL A 17 1.93 7.71 -5.06
C VAL A 17 1.92 7.36 -6.55
N VAL A 18 1.29 6.24 -6.86
CA VAL A 18 1.01 5.83 -8.23
C VAL A 18 -0.32 6.43 -8.66
N ASP A 19 -0.26 7.45 -9.51
CA ASP A 19 -1.43 8.17 -9.99
C ASP A 19 -1.84 7.70 -11.39
N ASN A 20 -3.12 7.36 -11.53
CA ASN A 20 -3.73 6.90 -12.78
C ASN A 20 -4.60 8.00 -13.40
N ALA A 21 -3.98 9.15 -13.69
CA ALA A 21 -4.60 10.30 -14.35
C ALA A 21 -5.70 10.99 -13.53
N SER A 22 -5.50 11.18 -12.23
CA SER A 22 -6.42 12.01 -11.43
C SER A 22 -6.48 13.44 -11.96
N THR A 23 -7.70 13.97 -12.07
CA THR A 23 -8.02 15.34 -12.51
C THR A 23 -8.38 16.27 -11.36
N ASP A 24 -8.54 15.73 -10.16
CA ASP A 24 -8.82 16.47 -8.94
C ASP A 24 -7.52 16.91 -8.23
N ALA A 25 -7.64 17.35 -6.98
CA ALA A 25 -6.50 17.80 -6.17
C ALA A 25 -5.61 16.65 -5.64
N THR A 26 -5.83 15.39 -6.02
CA THR A 26 -5.09 14.23 -5.50
C THR A 26 -3.57 14.40 -5.62
N VAL A 27 -3.10 14.82 -6.79
CA VAL A 27 -1.66 14.95 -7.06
C VAL A 27 -1.04 16.15 -6.33
N SER A 28 -1.75 17.27 -6.25
CA SER A 28 -1.25 18.45 -5.52
C SER A 28 -1.16 18.16 -4.02
N MET A 29 -2.17 17.49 -3.46
CA MET A 29 -2.13 17.01 -2.06
C MET A 29 -1.03 15.98 -1.83
N ALA A 30 -0.82 15.03 -2.73
CA ALA A 30 0.26 14.05 -2.57
C ALA A 30 1.64 14.72 -2.55
N LYS A 31 1.87 15.69 -3.45
CA LYS A 31 3.12 16.46 -3.49
C LYS A 31 3.35 17.29 -2.22
N SER A 32 2.31 17.90 -1.64
CA SER A 32 2.46 18.68 -0.40
C SER A 32 2.87 17.83 0.80
N HIS A 33 2.65 16.51 0.73
CA HIS A 33 3.10 15.52 1.72
C HIS A 33 4.45 14.87 1.37
N ALA A 34 5.24 15.49 0.49
CA ALA A 34 6.56 15.01 0.04
C ALA A 34 6.54 13.62 -0.62
N ALA A 35 5.39 13.19 -1.17
CA ALA A 35 5.31 11.94 -1.90
C ALA A 35 5.89 12.08 -3.32
N LYS A 36 6.64 11.07 -3.76
CA LYS A 36 7.06 10.91 -5.15
C LYS A 36 5.86 10.50 -5.99
N ILE A 37 5.62 11.19 -7.10
CA ILE A 37 4.49 10.89 -7.98
C ILE A 37 4.96 10.06 -9.17
N VAL A 38 4.37 8.89 -9.34
CA VAL A 38 4.53 8.03 -10.53
C VAL A 38 3.23 8.08 -11.31
N ARG A 39 3.26 8.65 -12.52
CA ARG A 39 2.11 8.55 -13.43
C ARG A 39 2.16 7.20 -14.12
N THR A 40 1.07 6.45 -14.06
CA THR A 40 0.94 5.16 -14.73
C THR A 40 -0.11 5.23 -15.84
N LYS A 41 0.10 4.42 -16.88
CA LYS A 41 -0.93 4.09 -17.89
C LYS A 41 -1.48 2.66 -17.69
N GLY A 42 -1.15 2.06 -16.54
CA GLY A 42 -1.46 0.67 -16.22
C GLY A 42 -2.95 0.43 -16.17
N ALA A 43 -3.43 -0.48 -17.02
CA ALA A 43 -4.84 -0.79 -17.17
C ALA A 43 -5.41 -1.50 -15.94
N ASP A 44 -4.57 -2.30 -15.24
CA ASP A 44 -4.96 -3.10 -14.09
C ASP A 44 -4.14 -2.77 -12.82
N TYR A 45 -4.61 -3.29 -11.68
CA TYR A 45 -3.95 -3.09 -10.38
C TYR A 45 -2.52 -3.63 -10.32
N SER A 46 -2.21 -4.70 -11.06
CA SER A 46 -0.88 -5.32 -11.05
C SER A 46 0.14 -4.44 -11.76
N GLN A 47 -0.22 -3.87 -12.91
CA GLN A 47 0.63 -2.90 -13.62
C GLN A 47 0.88 -1.66 -12.78
N ARG A 48 -0.14 -1.13 -12.11
CA ARG A 48 0.02 0.04 -11.21
C ARG A 48 0.97 -0.26 -10.05
N LYS A 49 0.84 -1.43 -9.41
CA LYS A 49 1.78 -1.89 -8.37
C LYS A 49 3.20 -2.02 -8.92
N ASN A 50 3.36 -2.61 -10.11
CA ASN A 50 4.67 -2.78 -10.75
C ASN A 50 5.33 -1.44 -11.10
N ASP A 51 4.57 -0.46 -11.58
CA ASP A 51 5.09 0.87 -11.88
C ASP A 51 5.54 1.60 -10.60
N GLY A 52 4.80 1.41 -9.49
CA GLY A 52 5.24 1.85 -8.17
C GLY A 52 6.56 1.18 -7.74
N LEU A 53 6.66 -0.15 -7.86
CA LEU A 53 7.86 -0.90 -7.46
C LEU A 53 9.12 -0.49 -8.24
N LYS A 54 9.00 -0.21 -9.53
CA LYS A 54 10.12 0.30 -10.35
C LYS A 54 10.65 1.63 -9.83
N ALA A 55 9.82 2.42 -9.16
CA ALA A 55 10.19 3.73 -8.62
C ALA A 55 10.74 3.68 -7.19
N VAL A 56 10.63 2.55 -6.48
CA VAL A 56 11.13 2.37 -5.11
C VAL A 56 12.66 2.48 -5.08
N SER A 57 13.18 3.26 -4.14
CA SER A 57 14.62 3.43 -3.92
C SER A 57 15.39 2.10 -3.88
N PRO A 58 16.57 1.99 -4.53
CA PRO A 58 17.43 0.79 -4.43
C PRO A 58 17.83 0.44 -2.99
N ALA A 59 17.87 1.42 -2.08
CA ALA A 59 18.22 1.23 -0.68
C ALA A 59 17.04 0.76 0.21
N ALA A 60 15.83 0.65 -0.35
CA ALA A 60 14.67 0.23 0.44
C ALA A 60 14.68 -1.29 0.65
N ASP A 61 14.61 -1.72 1.91
CA ASP A 61 14.55 -3.14 2.29
C ASP A 61 13.12 -3.69 2.30
N TRP A 62 12.17 -2.84 2.70
CA TRP A 62 10.76 -3.19 2.88
C TRP A 62 9.86 -2.29 2.02
N VAL A 63 8.81 -2.89 1.47
CA VAL A 63 7.74 -2.20 0.75
C VAL A 63 6.42 -2.49 1.44
N LEU A 64 5.65 -1.43 1.68
CA LEU A 64 4.27 -1.50 2.14
C LEU A 64 3.35 -0.97 1.06
N PHE A 65 2.47 -1.81 0.52
CA PHE A 65 1.36 -1.33 -0.30
C PHE A 65 0.18 -0.88 0.56
N LEU A 66 -0.42 0.24 0.17
CA LEU A 66 -1.57 0.83 0.84
C LEU A 66 -2.45 1.49 -0.22
N ASP A 67 -3.76 1.29 -0.14
CA ASP A 67 -4.71 1.97 -1.02
C ASP A 67 -5.01 3.38 -0.46
N ALA A 68 -5.44 4.31 -1.31
CA ALA A 68 -5.58 5.73 -0.94
C ALA A 68 -6.71 6.00 0.08
N ASP A 69 -7.62 5.05 0.25
CA ASP A 69 -8.74 5.05 1.20
C ASP A 69 -8.44 4.26 2.49
N GLU A 70 -7.32 3.55 2.57
CA GLU A 70 -6.88 2.81 3.76
C GLU A 70 -6.12 3.72 4.75
N ARG A 71 -6.15 3.39 6.04
CA ARG A 71 -5.42 4.09 7.12
C ARG A 71 -4.66 3.12 7.99
N ILE A 72 -3.42 3.46 8.32
CA ILE A 72 -2.61 2.69 9.26
C ILE A 72 -2.87 3.23 10.67
N GLY A 73 -3.51 2.40 11.50
CA GLY A 73 -3.71 2.71 12.92
C GLY A 73 -2.39 2.72 13.72
N PRO A 74 -2.35 3.37 14.88
CA PRO A 74 -1.13 3.48 15.69
C PRO A 74 -0.56 2.12 16.13
N LEU A 75 -1.44 1.16 16.44
CA LEU A 75 -1.04 -0.20 16.82
C LEU A 75 -0.37 -0.94 15.65
N LEU A 76 -0.99 -0.92 14.47
CA LEU A 76 -0.42 -1.53 13.26
C LEU A 76 0.91 -0.87 12.88
N ARG A 77 1.01 0.47 12.98
CA ARG A 77 2.27 1.18 12.77
C ARG A 77 3.37 0.66 13.71
N GLN A 78 3.07 0.55 15.01
CA GLN A 78 4.03 0.07 16.00
C GLN A 78 4.46 -1.37 15.70
N GLU A 79 3.52 -2.23 15.33
CA GLU A 79 3.80 -3.62 14.95
C GLU A 79 4.69 -3.70 13.70
N ILE A 80 4.40 -2.93 12.65
CA ILE A 80 5.22 -2.86 11.44
C ILE A 80 6.65 -2.45 11.80
N LEU A 81 6.84 -1.37 12.57
CA LEU A 81 8.16 -0.89 12.97
C LEU A 81 8.93 -1.94 13.78
N GLN A 82 8.26 -2.66 14.68
CA GLN A 82 8.88 -3.74 15.43
C GLN A 82 9.30 -4.90 14.53
N VAL A 83 8.44 -5.30 13.58
CA VAL A 83 8.71 -6.40 12.65
C VAL A 83 9.90 -6.08 11.74
N ILE A 84 9.93 -4.89 11.13
CA ILE A 84 10.99 -4.52 10.18
C ILE A 84 12.34 -4.24 10.87
N SER A 85 12.33 -3.83 12.14
CA SER A 85 13.56 -3.59 12.92
C SER A 85 14.26 -4.88 13.37
N ARG A 86 13.55 -6.01 13.38
CA ARG A 86 14.09 -7.31 13.77
C ARG A 86 14.66 -8.00 12.53
N ARG A 87 15.65 -8.88 12.72
CA ARG A 87 15.99 -9.87 11.69
C ARG A 87 14.83 -10.84 11.55
N SER A 88 13.89 -10.52 10.67
CA SER A 88 12.80 -11.41 10.34
C SER A 88 13.26 -12.53 9.41
N THR A 89 12.78 -13.75 9.66
CA THR A 89 12.92 -14.89 8.74
C THR A 89 11.83 -14.91 7.66
N HIS A 90 10.84 -14.01 7.74
CA HIS A 90 9.69 -13.98 6.83
C HIS A 90 9.89 -12.92 5.75
N SER A 91 9.62 -13.29 4.50
CA SER A 91 9.77 -12.36 3.36
C SER A 91 8.57 -11.44 3.13
N ALA A 92 7.43 -11.75 3.75
CA ALA A 92 6.19 -10.99 3.61
C ALA A 92 5.24 -11.22 4.78
N TYR A 93 4.35 -10.25 5.00
CA TYR A 93 3.33 -10.24 6.02
C TYR A 93 1.97 -9.89 5.43
N ALA A 94 0.96 -10.65 5.81
CA ALA A 94 -0.43 -10.32 5.57
C ALA A 94 -0.94 -9.42 6.70
N ILE A 95 -1.59 -8.32 6.33
CA ILE A 95 -2.13 -7.34 7.27
C ILE A 95 -3.66 -7.47 7.26
N PRO A 96 -4.31 -7.54 8.44
CA PRO A 96 -5.77 -7.55 8.51
C PRO A 96 -6.34 -6.22 8.04
N ARG A 97 -7.37 -6.26 7.21
CA ARG A 97 -8.15 -5.10 6.78
C ARG A 97 -9.44 -5.03 7.55
N GLN A 98 -9.61 -3.93 8.29
CA GLN A 98 -10.89 -3.62 8.92
C GLN A 98 -11.75 -2.81 7.94
N ASN A 99 -12.75 -3.47 7.37
CA ASN A 99 -13.69 -2.82 6.45
C ASN A 99 -14.71 -1.99 7.23
N ILE A 100 -14.90 -0.73 6.84
CA ILE A 100 -15.89 0.18 7.43
C ILE A 100 -17.00 0.39 6.42
N PHE A 101 -18.22 -0.02 6.76
CA PHE A 101 -19.40 0.15 5.93
C PHE A 101 -20.43 1.02 6.66
N LEU A 102 -20.87 2.11 6.03
CA LEU A 102 -21.80 3.09 6.61
C LEU A 102 -21.37 3.58 8.01
N GLY A 103 -20.06 3.76 8.20
CA GLY A 103 -19.48 4.22 9.47
C GLY A 103 -19.35 3.15 10.56
N GLN A 104 -19.73 1.90 10.28
CA GLN A 104 -19.62 0.78 11.22
C GLN A 104 -18.60 -0.24 10.73
N PRO A 105 -17.78 -0.82 11.64
CA PRO A 105 -16.90 -1.92 11.29
C PRO A 105 -17.70 -3.16 10.93
N LEU A 106 -17.31 -3.82 9.84
CA LEU A 106 -17.83 -5.13 9.48
C LEU A 106 -16.95 -6.20 10.11
N PHE A 107 -17.52 -6.96 11.05
CA PHE A 107 -16.83 -8.07 11.72
C PHE A 107 -17.17 -9.46 11.16
N PHE A 108 -18.28 -9.58 10.43
CA PHE A 108 -18.82 -10.86 9.97
C PHE A 108 -18.96 -10.90 8.45
N GLY A 109 -19.03 -12.11 7.88
CA GLY A 109 -19.05 -12.33 6.43
C GLY A 109 -17.65 -12.29 5.81
N GLY A 110 -17.58 -12.35 4.47
CA GLY A 110 -16.31 -12.42 3.74
C GLY A 110 -15.37 -11.22 3.92
N TRP A 111 -15.83 -10.16 4.59
CA TRP A 111 -15.11 -8.89 4.79
C TRP A 111 -14.68 -8.68 6.24
N GLY A 112 -15.03 -9.60 7.16
CA GLY A 112 -14.73 -9.49 8.59
C GLY A 112 -13.38 -10.07 9.02
N ASN A 113 -12.78 -10.94 8.20
CA ASN A 113 -11.49 -11.58 8.46
C ASN A 113 -10.58 -11.54 7.24
N ASP A 114 -10.53 -10.37 6.59
CA ASP A 114 -9.82 -10.16 5.34
C ASP A 114 -8.34 -9.81 5.61
N TYR A 115 -7.44 -10.64 5.09
CA TYR A 115 -5.99 -10.44 5.20
C TYR A 115 -5.39 -10.27 3.81
N VAL A 116 -4.57 -9.24 3.65
CA VAL A 116 -3.90 -8.98 2.37
C VAL A 116 -2.40 -8.86 2.60
N ILE A 117 -1.61 -9.54 1.75
CA ILE A 117 -0.15 -9.38 1.73
C ILE A 117 0.16 -7.96 1.25
N ARG A 118 0.65 -7.12 2.17
CA ARG A 118 0.93 -5.70 1.92
C ARG A 118 2.36 -5.30 2.28
N LEU A 119 2.94 -5.88 3.33
CA LEU A 119 4.32 -5.61 3.76
C LEU A 119 5.22 -6.75 3.30
N PHE A 120 6.27 -6.46 2.54
CA PHE A 120 7.17 -7.48 2.01
C PHE A 120 8.55 -6.92 1.73
N HIS A 121 9.55 -7.80 1.69
CA HIS A 121 10.89 -7.42 1.24
C HIS A 121 10.85 -6.98 -0.21
N LYS A 122 11.56 -5.89 -0.53
CA LYS A 122 11.63 -5.39 -1.90
C LYS A 122 12.09 -6.52 -2.84
N PRO A 123 11.31 -6.88 -3.87
CA PRO A 123 11.73 -7.91 -4.81
C PRO A 123 12.89 -7.41 -5.67
N HIS A 124 13.95 -8.20 -5.78
CA HIS A 124 15.08 -7.87 -6.66
C HIS A 124 14.75 -8.08 -8.16
N ASN A 125 13.92 -9.09 -8.48
CA ASN A 125 13.56 -9.46 -9.87
C ASN A 125 12.15 -10.10 -9.93
N SER A 126 11.16 -9.52 -9.25
CA SER A 126 9.79 -10.07 -9.26
C SER A 126 8.74 -8.99 -9.41
N PHE A 127 7.75 -9.27 -10.26
CA PHE A 127 6.64 -8.37 -10.59
C PHE A 127 5.30 -9.08 -10.35
N TYR A 128 4.28 -8.31 -10.01
CA TYR A 128 2.91 -8.79 -9.92
C TYR A 128 2.44 -9.21 -11.32
N ARG A 129 1.89 -10.42 -11.42
CA ARG A 129 1.23 -10.91 -12.63
C ARG A 129 -0.22 -10.42 -12.64
N SER A 130 -0.69 -9.93 -13.78
CA SER A 130 -2.11 -9.67 -14.00
C SER A 130 -2.88 -10.97 -13.81
N ARG A 131 -3.90 -10.99 -12.95
CA ARG A 131 -4.88 -12.09 -12.95
C ARG A 131 -5.89 -11.84 -14.07
N SER A 132 -6.11 -12.83 -14.92
CA SER A 132 -7.23 -12.83 -15.87
C SER A 132 -8.56 -12.80 -15.10
N PRO A 133 -9.64 -12.17 -15.61
CA PRO A 133 -10.91 -12.01 -14.89
C PRO A 133 -11.68 -13.31 -14.55
N ALA A 134 -11.09 -14.48 -14.69
CA ALA A 134 -11.81 -15.76 -14.76
C ALA A 134 -11.68 -16.66 -13.52
N GLU A 135 -11.15 -16.15 -12.39
CA GLU A 135 -11.00 -16.96 -11.17
C GLU A 135 -11.53 -16.19 -9.95
N THR A 136 -12.84 -16.28 -9.77
CA THR A 136 -13.61 -16.04 -8.52
C THR A 136 -14.38 -17.30 -8.19
#